data_AF-A0A0K0D0Y1-F1
#
_entry.id   AF-A0A0K0D0Y1-F1
#
_cell.length_a   1.000
_cell.length_b   1.000
_cell.length_c   1.000
_cell.angle_alpha   90.00
_cell.angle_beta   90.00
_cell.angle_gamma   90.00
#
_symmetry.space_group_name_H-M   'P 1'
#
loop_
_entity.id
_entity.type
_entity.pdbx_description
1 polymer ?
#
loop_
_entity_poly.entity_id
_entity_poly.type
_entity_poly.pdbx_seq_one_letter_code
_entity_poly.pdbx_strand_id
1 'polypeptide(L)'
;MTVFKQTAKPSVVVSLGIGADIRAEEKLKEVLPKDTEFFGADPVMIPNAELFSKVGKFFPFAISADNGLHKAQIRLDNGSYGIVTVEHIKVLDFFLIMLERDFIDHVIMDNEGPEYDFIPMIAINNVFVKNACENTFAKNVKATNDGRKSTDRMKVPGTIKKAATDDLNKYV
;
A
#
# COMPACT_ATOMS: atom_id res chain seq x y z
N MET A 1 32.16 1.22 5.95
CA MET A 1 31.42 0.10 6.55
C MET A 1 30.05 0.08 5.90
N THR A 2 29.84 -0.78 4.91
CA THR A 2 28.56 -0.89 4.20
C THR A 2 27.72 -1.91 4.95
N VAL A 3 26.72 -1.45 5.70
CA VAL A 3 25.95 -2.27 6.65
C VAL A 3 24.85 -3.09 5.96
N PHE A 4 24.52 -2.79 4.69
CA PHE A 4 23.47 -3.48 3.96
C PHE A 4 23.96 -4.00 2.62
N LYS A 5 23.76 -5.30 2.39
CA LYS A 5 24.00 -5.93 1.09
C LYS A 5 22.97 -5.40 0.11
N GLN A 6 23.42 -4.70 -0.93
CA GLN A 6 22.53 -4.20 -1.98
C GLN A 6 21.83 -5.39 -2.66
N THR A 7 20.50 -5.39 -2.62
CA THR A 7 19.67 -6.35 -3.34
C THR A 7 19.65 -5.98 -4.82
N ALA A 8 19.32 -6.94 -5.69
CA ALA A 8 19.15 -6.67 -7.12
C ALA A 8 17.89 -5.82 -7.43
N LYS A 9 16.99 -5.68 -6.44
CA LYS A 9 15.79 -4.85 -6.53
C LYS A 9 15.97 -3.59 -5.67
N PRO A 10 15.41 -2.45 -6.11
CA PRO A 10 15.47 -1.19 -5.35
C PRO A 10 14.73 -1.31 -4.02
N SER A 11 15.18 -0.60 -2.99
CA SER A 11 14.40 -0.49 -1.75
C SER A 11 13.10 0.29 -2.01
N VAL A 12 12.02 -0.07 -1.33
CA VAL A 12 10.71 0.57 -1.47
C VAL A 12 10.29 1.21 -0.15
N VAL A 13 10.18 2.55 -0.16
CA VAL A 13 9.71 3.36 0.97
C VAL A 13 8.33 3.91 0.66
N VAL A 14 7.40 3.73 1.59
CA VAL A 14 6.05 4.27 1.50
C VAL A 14 5.81 5.25 2.64
N SER A 15 5.29 6.44 2.33
CA SER A 15 4.87 7.42 3.31
C SER A 15 3.36 7.64 3.21
N LEU A 16 2.65 7.44 4.30
CA LEU A 16 1.21 7.68 4.43
C LEU A 16 1.00 8.91 5.31
N GLY A 17 0.09 9.81 4.92
CA GLY A 17 -0.13 11.07 5.64
C GLY A 17 1.02 12.05 5.41
N ILE A 18 1.24 12.44 4.15
CA ILE A 18 2.29 13.41 3.82
C ILE A 18 1.90 14.76 4.41
N GLY A 19 2.58 15.19 5.47
CA GLY A 19 2.44 16.54 6.00
C GLY A 19 3.21 17.59 5.19
N ALA A 20 3.19 18.83 5.68
CA ALA A 20 3.98 19.93 5.14
C ALA A 20 5.50 19.82 5.43
N ASP A 21 5.97 18.68 5.94
CA ASP A 21 7.35 18.41 6.34
C ASP A 21 7.74 16.98 5.93
N ILE A 22 8.69 16.87 4.99
CA ILE A 22 9.18 15.60 4.44
C ILE A 22 10.65 15.33 4.82
N ARG A 23 11.14 15.93 5.90
CA ARG A 23 12.56 15.82 6.30
C ARG A 23 12.99 14.37 6.54
N ALA A 24 12.07 13.51 6.99
CA ALA A 24 12.35 12.10 7.19
C ALA A 24 12.68 11.41 5.86
N GLU A 25 11.84 11.63 4.84
CA GLU A 25 12.01 11.10 3.49
C GLU A 25 13.27 11.65 2.82
N GLU A 26 13.52 12.96 2.95
CA GLU A 26 14.74 13.59 2.43
C GLU A 26 15.99 12.95 3.04
N LYS A 27 16.01 12.75 4.36
CA LYS A 27 17.14 12.10 5.06
C LYS A 27 17.29 10.64 4.68
N LEU A 28 16.18 9.90 4.50
CA LEU A 28 16.23 8.53 4.02
C LEU A 28 16.80 8.45 2.60
N LYS A 29 16.42 9.37 1.70
CA LYS A 29 16.95 9.43 0.34
C LYS A 29 18.46 9.70 0.28
N GLU A 30 19.02 10.37 1.28
CA GLU A 30 20.48 10.59 1.40
C GLU A 30 21.25 9.33 1.84
N VAL A 31 20.64 8.47 2.66
CA VAL A 31 21.34 7.33 3.29
C VAL A 31 21.02 5.97 2.65
N LEU A 32 19.88 5.86 1.97
CA LEU A 32 19.47 4.65 1.25
C LEU A 32 20.13 4.57 -0.14
N PRO A 33 20.15 3.37 -0.77
CA PRO A 33 20.63 3.22 -2.14
C PRO A 33 19.96 4.20 -3.11
N LYS A 34 20.71 4.68 -4.11
CA LYS A 34 20.21 5.70 -5.07
C LYS A 34 19.01 5.25 -5.89
N ASP A 35 18.83 3.95 -6.07
CA ASP A 35 17.72 3.33 -6.77
C ASP A 35 16.48 3.14 -5.89
N THR A 36 16.53 3.52 -4.61
CA THR A 36 15.36 3.48 -3.71
C THR A 36 14.19 4.27 -4.27
N GLU A 37 13.03 3.65 -4.25
CA GLU A 37 11.77 4.22 -4.72
C GLU A 37 10.95 4.71 -3.53
N PHE A 38 10.41 5.93 -3.67
CA PHE A 38 9.60 6.58 -2.65
C PHE A 38 8.18 6.79 -3.20
N PHE A 39 7.18 6.36 -2.44
CA PHE A 39 5.77 6.52 -2.77
C PHE A 39 5.04 7.18 -1.61
N GLY A 40 4.35 8.29 -1.86
CA GLY A 40 3.67 9.08 -0.84
C GLY A 40 2.19 9.18 -1.12
N ALA A 41 1.34 8.97 -0.12
CA ALA A 41 -0.10 9.14 -0.24
C ALA A 41 -0.63 10.14 0.78
N ASP A 42 -1.33 11.16 0.29
CA ASP A 42 -1.99 12.16 1.11
C ASP A 42 -3.16 12.81 0.36
N PRO A 43 -4.31 13.08 1.00
CA PRO A 43 -5.42 13.73 0.33
C PRO A 43 -5.23 15.23 0.08
N VAL A 44 -4.28 15.90 0.74
CA VAL A 44 -3.98 17.32 0.54
C VAL A 44 -2.97 17.48 -0.59
N MET A 45 -3.44 17.89 -1.76
CA MET A 45 -2.55 18.05 -2.93
C MET A 45 -1.56 19.22 -2.78
N ILE A 46 -2.02 20.37 -2.29
CA ILE A 46 -1.21 21.58 -2.18
C ILE A 46 -0.97 21.85 -0.70
N PRO A 47 0.28 21.96 -0.23
CA PRO A 47 1.54 21.92 -1.00
C PRO A 47 2.16 20.52 -1.18
N ASN A 48 1.55 19.47 -0.64
CA ASN A 48 2.26 18.21 -0.38
C ASN A 48 2.71 17.47 -1.64
N ALA A 49 1.99 17.59 -2.75
CA ALA A 49 2.41 16.98 -4.02
C ALA A 49 3.74 17.57 -4.53
N GLU A 50 3.89 18.90 -4.47
CA GLU A 50 5.12 19.58 -4.86
C GLU A 50 6.26 19.22 -3.91
N LEU A 51 6.00 19.24 -2.60
CA LEU A 51 6.99 18.86 -1.59
C LEU A 51 7.49 17.43 -1.81
N PHE A 52 6.58 16.46 -1.89
CA PHE A 52 6.93 15.04 -2.02
C PHE A 52 7.59 14.70 -3.36
N SER A 53 7.30 15.46 -4.44
CA SER A 53 7.94 15.24 -5.75
C SER A 53 9.48 15.34 -5.73
N LYS A 54 10.04 16.01 -4.72
CA LYS A 54 11.50 16.09 -4.48
C LYS A 54 12.10 14.73 -4.12
N VAL A 55 11.32 13.86 -3.47
CA VAL A 55 11.76 12.55 -2.99
C VAL A 55 11.23 11.42 -3.86
N GLY A 56 9.95 11.45 -4.26
CA GLY A 56 9.29 10.33 -4.93
C GLY A 56 7.97 10.66 -5.63
N LYS A 57 7.13 9.63 -5.83
CA LYS A 57 5.83 9.73 -6.50
C LYS A 57 4.72 9.99 -5.49
N PHE A 58 3.92 11.03 -5.71
CA PHE A 58 2.77 11.39 -4.88
C PHE A 58 1.45 10.81 -5.42
N PHE A 59 0.56 10.41 -4.52
CA PHE A 59 -0.79 9.92 -4.79
C PHE A 59 -1.80 10.75 -3.97
N PRO A 60 -2.78 11.41 -4.62
CA PRO A 60 -3.67 12.37 -3.97
C PRO A 60 -4.87 11.70 -3.26
N PHE A 61 -4.61 10.70 -2.42
CA PHE A 61 -5.65 9.92 -1.75
C PHE A 61 -5.30 9.67 -0.29
N ALA A 62 -6.31 9.62 0.57
CA ALA A 62 -6.16 9.08 1.92
C ALA A 62 -6.08 7.55 1.86
N ILE A 63 -5.28 6.94 2.72
CA ILE A 63 -5.23 5.47 2.84
C ILE A 63 -6.03 5.02 4.04
N SER A 64 -6.94 4.06 3.84
CA SER A 64 -7.79 3.51 4.91
C SER A 64 -8.10 2.03 4.70
N ALA A 65 -9.00 1.47 5.52
CA ALA A 65 -9.46 0.09 5.39
C ALA A 65 -10.37 -0.16 4.18
N ASP A 66 -10.98 0.87 3.60
CA ASP A 66 -11.99 0.76 2.52
C ASP A 66 -11.95 1.94 1.54
N ASN A 67 -12.41 1.68 0.31
CA ASN A 67 -12.48 2.71 -0.74
C ASN A 67 -13.66 3.68 -0.53
N GLY A 68 -13.57 4.87 -1.14
CA GLY A 68 -14.69 5.79 -1.32
C GLY A 68 -14.49 7.16 -0.70
N LEU A 69 -15.54 7.99 -0.75
CA LEU A 69 -15.51 9.34 -0.19
C LEU A 69 -15.86 9.31 1.30
N HIS A 70 -14.88 9.61 2.16
CA HIS A 70 -15.07 9.63 3.61
C HIS A 70 -14.52 10.92 4.21
N LYS A 71 -14.92 11.21 5.44
CA LYS A 71 -14.43 12.35 6.20
C LYS A 71 -13.03 12.04 6.73
N ALA A 72 -12.08 12.91 6.43
CA ALA A 72 -10.74 12.90 7.01
C ALA A 72 -10.51 14.18 7.81
N GLN A 73 -9.73 14.05 8.89
CA GLN A 73 -9.19 15.20 9.60
C GLN A 73 -7.94 15.67 8.87
N ILE A 74 -7.91 16.94 8.47
CA ILE A 74 -6.85 17.53 7.66
C ILE A 74 -6.32 18.78 8.32
N ARG A 75 -5.00 18.95 8.33
CA ARG A 75 -4.36 20.19 8.74
C ARG A 75 -4.56 21.27 7.67
N LEU A 76 -5.20 22.37 8.07
CA LEU A 76 -5.46 23.54 7.24
C LEU A 76 -4.26 24.51 7.26
N ASP A 77 -4.24 25.46 6.32
CA ASP A 77 -3.16 26.46 6.18
C ASP A 77 -2.91 27.29 7.46
N ASN A 78 -3.95 27.51 8.27
CA ASN A 78 -3.84 28.22 9.55
C ASN A 78 -3.30 27.33 10.69
N GLY A 79 -2.88 26.10 10.39
CA GLY A 79 -2.38 25.12 11.36
C GLY A 79 -3.47 24.42 12.19
N SER A 80 -4.74 24.80 12.05
CA SER A 80 -5.85 24.10 12.69
C SER A 80 -6.24 22.84 11.91
N TYR A 81 -7.05 21.98 12.53
CA TYR A 81 -7.57 20.79 11.87
C TYR A 81 -9.02 21.00 11.46
N GLY A 82 -9.34 20.67 10.22
CA GLY A 82 -10.69 20.66 9.67
C GLY A 82 -11.11 19.26 9.27
N ILE A 83 -12.41 19.00 9.25
CA ILE A 83 -12.96 17.77 8.70
C ILE A 83 -13.41 18.05 7.27
N VAL A 84 -12.85 17.31 6.31
CA VAL A 84 -13.21 17.42 4.89
C VAL A 84 -13.48 16.05 4.30
N THR A 85 -14.32 15.99 3.28
CA THR A 85 -14.58 14.75 2.54
C THR A 85 -13.51 14.57 1.47
N VAL A 86 -12.81 13.44 1.50
CA VAL A 86 -11.73 13.12 0.57
C VAL A 86 -11.89 11.71 0.03
N GLU A 87 -11.19 11.42 -1.06
CA GLU A 87 -11.16 10.08 -1.63
C GLU A 87 -10.17 9.21 -0.84
N HIS A 88 -10.69 8.08 -0.34
CA HIS A 88 -9.91 7.05 0.31
C HIS A 88 -9.68 5.88 -0.64
N ILE A 89 -8.47 5.35 -0.59
CA ILE A 89 -8.08 4.10 -1.20
C ILE A 89 -7.76 3.08 -0.10
N LYS A 90 -8.29 1.88 -0.28
CA LYS A 90 -8.03 0.73 0.57
C LYS A 90 -6.54 0.40 0.55
N VAL A 91 -5.95 0.20 1.73
CA VAL A 91 -4.50 -0.07 1.89
C VAL A 91 -4.02 -1.24 1.02
N LEU A 92 -4.87 -2.25 0.81
CA LEU A 92 -4.55 -3.39 -0.05
C LEU A 92 -4.47 -3.02 -1.53
N ASP A 93 -5.39 -2.19 -2.02
CA ASP A 93 -5.39 -1.73 -3.41
C ASP A 93 -4.18 -0.84 -3.66
N PHE A 94 -3.89 0.06 -2.72
CA PHE A 94 -2.71 0.90 -2.81
C PHE A 94 -1.42 0.08 -2.89
N PHE A 95 -1.17 -0.79 -1.91
CA PHE A 95 0.08 -1.55 -1.84
C PHE A 95 0.21 -2.65 -2.90
N LEU A 96 -0.87 -3.39 -3.22
CA LEU A 96 -0.78 -4.57 -4.10
C LEU A 96 -1.02 -4.26 -5.58
N ILE A 97 -1.71 -3.15 -5.88
CA ILE A 97 -2.10 -2.79 -7.23
C ILE A 97 -1.40 -1.51 -7.66
N MET A 98 -1.55 -0.42 -6.91
CA MET A 98 -1.10 0.90 -7.36
C MET A 98 0.42 1.11 -7.30
N LEU A 99 1.08 0.54 -6.29
CA LEU A 99 2.54 0.65 -6.18
C LEU A 99 3.27 -0.23 -7.21
N GLU A 100 2.60 -1.28 -7.72
CA GLU A 100 3.19 -2.23 -8.66
C GLU A 100 4.51 -2.84 -8.15
N ARG A 101 4.65 -3.03 -6.83
CA ARG A 101 5.80 -3.67 -6.18
C ARG A 101 5.35 -4.89 -5.40
N ASP A 102 6.25 -5.86 -5.28
CA ASP A 102 6.00 -7.11 -4.55
C ASP A 102 6.48 -7.08 -3.09
N PHE A 103 7.12 -5.99 -2.66
CA PHE A 103 7.57 -5.74 -1.29
C PHE A 103 7.56 -4.24 -0.97
N ILE A 104 7.52 -3.95 0.33
CA ILE A 104 7.73 -2.62 0.91
C ILE A 104 8.70 -2.82 2.08
N ASP A 105 9.81 -2.08 2.08
CA ASP A 105 10.86 -2.23 3.11
C ASP A 105 10.61 -1.32 4.31
N HIS A 106 10.01 -0.15 4.06
CA HIS A 106 9.77 0.85 5.08
C HIS A 106 8.44 1.55 4.86
N VAL A 107 7.67 1.71 5.93
CA VAL A 107 6.44 2.50 5.94
C VAL A 107 6.57 3.59 7.00
N ILE A 108 6.41 4.84 6.58
CA ILE A 108 6.22 6.02 7.44
C ILE A 108 4.72 6.28 7.47
N MET A 109 4.15 6.46 8.66
CA MET A 109 2.72 6.74 8.83
C MET A 109 2.56 7.91 9.79
N ASP A 110 1.91 8.95 9.29
CA ASP A 110 1.53 10.14 10.05
C ASP A 110 0.12 10.58 9.60
N ASN A 111 -0.83 9.66 9.67
CA ASN A 111 -2.23 9.92 9.34
C ASN A 111 -3.04 10.12 10.64
N GLU A 112 -4.10 10.91 10.53
CA GLU A 112 -4.92 11.32 11.67
C GLU A 112 -6.03 10.29 11.96
N GLY A 113 -5.66 9.01 12.14
CA GLY A 113 -6.56 7.97 12.65
C GLY A 113 -6.84 6.75 11.77
N PRO A 114 -6.90 6.83 10.43
CA PRO A 114 -7.22 5.67 9.59
C PRO A 114 -6.31 4.44 9.79
N GLU A 115 -5.10 4.61 10.33
CA GLU A 115 -4.18 3.52 10.65
C GLU A 115 -4.77 2.56 11.69
N TYR A 116 -5.59 3.04 12.62
CA TYR A 116 -6.21 2.18 13.62
C TYR A 116 -7.13 1.13 12.99
N ASP A 117 -7.65 1.40 11.78
CA ASP A 117 -8.54 0.48 11.07
C ASP A 117 -7.75 -0.56 10.28
N PHE A 118 -6.65 -0.16 9.61
CA PHE A 118 -5.94 -1.06 8.71
C PHE A 118 -4.69 -1.72 9.31
N ILE A 119 -4.05 -1.16 10.33
CA ILE A 119 -2.91 -1.80 10.99
C ILE A 119 -3.27 -3.15 11.61
N PRO A 120 -4.42 -3.33 12.27
CA PRO A 120 -4.86 -4.65 12.72
C PRO A 120 -5.04 -5.65 11.56
N MET A 121 -5.43 -5.17 10.37
CA MET A 121 -5.52 -6.02 9.19
C MET A 121 -4.14 -6.61 8.82
N ILE A 122 -3.09 -5.80 8.91
CA ILE A 122 -1.71 -6.20 8.64
C ILE A 122 -1.17 -7.08 9.78
N ALA A 123 -1.17 -6.56 11.00
CA ALA A 123 -0.43 -7.11 12.12
C ALA A 123 -1.10 -8.34 12.76
N ILE A 124 -2.43 -8.43 12.72
CA ILE A 124 -3.20 -9.47 13.42
C ILE A 124 -3.85 -10.42 12.42
N ASN A 125 -4.58 -9.87 11.44
CA ASN A 125 -5.40 -10.67 10.53
C ASN A 125 -4.60 -11.28 9.37
N ASN A 126 -3.35 -10.84 9.21
CA ASN A 126 -2.41 -11.24 8.18
C ASN A 126 -3.01 -11.15 6.76
N VAL A 127 -3.80 -10.09 6.52
CA VAL A 127 -4.57 -9.97 5.27
C VAL A 127 -3.65 -9.81 4.06
N PHE A 128 -2.46 -9.22 4.24
CA PHE A 128 -1.50 -9.01 3.17
C PHE A 128 -0.96 -10.33 2.65
N VAL A 129 -0.56 -11.25 3.53
CA VAL A 129 -0.06 -12.57 3.10
C VAL A 129 -1.16 -13.37 2.40
N LYS A 130 -2.40 -13.31 2.92
CA LYS A 130 -3.55 -13.98 2.28
C LYS A 130 -3.80 -13.45 0.86
N ASN A 131 -3.92 -12.14 0.72
CA ASN A 131 -4.25 -11.50 -0.56
C ASN A 131 -3.06 -11.49 -1.56
N ALA A 132 -1.82 -11.37 -1.09
CA ALA A 132 -0.64 -11.45 -1.95
C ALA A 132 -0.46 -12.86 -2.54
N CYS A 133 -0.74 -13.91 -1.76
CA CYS A 133 -0.77 -15.29 -2.26
C CYS A 133 -1.85 -15.48 -3.34
N GLU A 134 -3.05 -14.97 -3.12
CA GLU A 134 -4.16 -15.04 -4.09
C GLU A 134 -3.86 -14.26 -5.38
N ASN A 135 -3.30 -13.05 -5.27
CA ASN A 135 -2.92 -12.24 -6.43
C ASN A 135 -1.77 -12.87 -7.23
N THR A 136 -0.80 -13.50 -6.55
CA THR A 136 0.27 -14.25 -7.21
C THR A 136 -0.29 -15.47 -7.94
N PHE A 137 -1.22 -16.20 -7.31
CA PHE A 137 -1.91 -17.33 -7.94
C PHE A 137 -2.70 -16.88 -9.17
N ALA A 138 -3.46 -15.78 -9.07
CA ALA A 138 -4.24 -15.23 -10.18
C ALA A 138 -3.35 -14.76 -11.35
N LYS A 139 -2.24 -14.08 -11.07
CA LYS A 139 -1.25 -13.68 -12.09
C LYS A 139 -0.64 -14.89 -12.79
N ASN A 140 -0.30 -15.94 -12.04
CA ASN A 140 0.25 -17.18 -12.60
C ASN A 140 -0.77 -17.93 -13.46
N VAL A 141 -2.04 -18.00 -13.04
CA VAL A 141 -3.13 -18.59 -13.85
C VAL A 141 -3.31 -17.81 -15.16
N LYS A 142 -3.35 -16.48 -15.10
CA LYS A 142 -3.49 -15.63 -16.29
C LYS A 142 -2.31 -15.83 -17.26
N ALA A 143 -1.07 -15.83 -16.76
CA ALA A 143 0.11 -16.09 -17.58
C ALA A 143 0.09 -17.50 -18.22
N THR A 144 -0.39 -18.52 -17.51
CA THR A 144 -0.55 -19.86 -18.10
C THR A 144 -1.65 -19.94 -19.16
N ASN A 145 -2.68 -19.10 -19.07
CA ASN A 145 -3.77 -19.06 -20.04
C ASN A 145 -3.38 -18.25 -21.29
N ASP A 146 -2.67 -17.14 -21.12
CA ASP A 146 -2.16 -16.32 -22.23
C ASP A 146 -1.04 -17.04 -23.02
N GLY A 147 -0.32 -17.96 -22.37
CA GLY A 147 0.67 -18.84 -23.02
C GLY A 147 0.08 -20.09 -23.70
N ARG A 148 -1.18 -20.46 -23.45
CA ARG A 148 -1.85 -21.58 -24.14
C ARG A 148 -2.69 -21.07 -25.31
N LYS A 149 -2.11 -21.09 -26.52
CA LYS A 149 -2.92 -21.17 -27.74
C LYS A 149 -3.83 -22.41 -27.66
N SER A 150 -5.06 -22.25 -28.13
CA SER A 150 -6.26 -23.05 -27.84
C SER A 150 -6.26 -24.52 -28.31
N THR A 151 -5.27 -25.33 -27.95
CA THR A 151 -5.32 -26.78 -28.20
C THR A 151 -4.66 -27.52 -27.05
N ASP A 152 -5.27 -27.51 -25.86
CA ASP A 152 -5.18 -28.64 -24.93
C ASP A 152 -6.22 -28.48 -23.82
N ARG A 153 -7.31 -29.26 -23.92
CA ARG A 153 -8.27 -29.45 -22.84
C ARG A 153 -7.59 -30.28 -21.75
N MET A 154 -6.92 -29.61 -20.81
CA MET A 154 -6.42 -30.27 -19.60
C MET A 154 -7.60 -30.44 -18.61
N LYS A 155 -7.90 -31.70 -18.27
CA LYS A 155 -8.94 -32.10 -17.31
C LYS A 155 -8.74 -31.39 -15.98
N VAL A 156 -9.82 -30.78 -15.46
CA VAL A 156 -9.89 -30.20 -14.12
C VAL A 156 -9.91 -31.35 -13.09
N PRO A 157 -8.92 -31.48 -12.18
CA PRO A 157 -9.04 -32.37 -11.05
C PRO A 157 -9.82 -31.66 -9.93
N GLY A 158 -10.92 -32.29 -9.50
CA GLY A 158 -11.55 -32.22 -8.18
C GLY A 158 -11.53 -30.91 -7.38
N THR A 159 -12.71 -30.29 -7.31
CA THR A 159 -13.27 -29.51 -6.20
C THR A 159 -12.38 -29.29 -4.96
N ILE A 160 -11.84 -28.09 -4.79
CA ILE A 160 -11.36 -27.64 -3.46
C ILE A 160 -12.57 -27.14 -2.68
N LYS A 161 -12.87 -27.84 -1.58
CA LYS A 161 -13.97 -27.53 -0.67
C LYS A 161 -13.72 -26.17 0.02
N LYS A 162 -14.79 -25.39 0.07
CA LYS A 162 -14.98 -24.18 0.87
C LYS A 162 -14.59 -24.42 2.33
N ALA A 163 -13.53 -23.77 2.81
CA ALA A 163 -13.16 -23.74 4.22
C ALA A 163 -12.43 -22.42 4.54
N ALA A 164 -13.21 -21.36 4.79
CA ALA A 164 -12.79 -20.17 5.54
C ALA A 164 -14.00 -19.23 5.71
N THR A 165 -15.08 -19.74 6.28
CA THR A 165 -16.14 -18.93 6.88
C THR A 165 -16.46 -19.62 8.18
N ASP A 166 -15.71 -19.29 9.24
CA ASP A 166 -16.02 -19.56 10.65
C ASP A 166 -14.79 -19.16 11.49
N ASP A 167 -14.52 -17.86 11.64
CA ASP A 167 -13.67 -17.38 12.76
C ASP A 167 -13.78 -15.87 13.10
N LEU A 168 -14.83 -15.18 12.63
CA LEU A 168 -15.00 -13.74 12.88
C LEU A 168 -15.79 -13.39 14.16
N ASN A 169 -16.13 -14.37 15.01
CA ASN A 169 -16.96 -14.14 16.21
C ASN A 169 -16.22 -14.33 17.55
N LYS A 170 -14.88 -14.27 17.61
CA LYS A 170 -14.13 -14.45 18.87
C LYS A 170 -13.73 -13.15 19.59
N TYR A 171 -14.08 -11.98 19.07
CA TYR A 171 -13.71 -10.69 19.69
C TYR A 171 -14.87 -9.69 19.75
N VAL A 172 -16.02 -10.12 20.28
CA VAL A 172 -17.08 -9.24 20.80
C VAL A 172 -17.29 -9.56 22.27
#